data_AF-A0A7S0LEJ0-F1
#
_entry.id   AF-A0A7S0LEJ0-F1
#
_cell.length_a   1.000
_cell.length_b   1.000
_cell.length_c   1.000
_cell.angle_alpha   90.00
_cell.angle_beta   90.00
_cell.angle_gamma   90.00
#
_symmetry.space_group_name_H-M   'P 1'
#
loop_
_entity.id
_entity.type
_entity.pdbx_description
1 polymer ?
#
loop_
_entity_poly.entity_id
_entity_poly.type
_entity_poly.pdbx_seq_one_letter_code
_entity_poly.pdbx_strand_id
1 'polypeptide(L)'
;EMLAIFPSLASALVAPCPTYERFRAATVIDPRDGSVVSPLQDLALRKTLLVVLPQLGEFDSAEFCEQLVAIDGELSRNEIELRVIGIGEASAARRFSQFTGLDISKLRVDPQASLHRSLELHDGPAWSVPDFMSDSVLKLLMSALPGGKPAEEALLRPWFLAWLKYLAMCAGIAAPGTLPEIIRGYLGDRSAPERLAPDAVVIAGPVEIGPGVGPVKLGPFRYTNRWVEDTGYQRPVELATVRLRNMVEVLGNWDEYVSDPRQIAMRGATYLFDAEGRTLYEYKHRGVLSYSTTMARPLTFLAPHLGAITLNPLGLGDASMATVT
;
A
#
# COMPACT_ATOMS: atom_id res chain seq x y z
N GLU A 1 48.72 18.26 41.44
CA GLU A 1 48.51 17.74 40.06
C GLU A 1 47.08 17.23 39.97
N MET A 2 46.23 18.00 39.30
CA MET A 2 44.81 17.75 39.16
C MET A 2 44.49 17.93 37.68
N LEU A 3 44.35 16.82 36.94
CA LEU A 3 44.03 16.85 35.52
C LEU A 3 43.38 15.54 35.07
N ALA A 4 42.14 15.68 34.58
CA ALA A 4 41.35 14.78 33.73
C ALA A 4 41.05 13.37 34.31
N ILE A 5 39.83 12.85 34.23
CA ILE A 5 39.06 12.59 33.01
C ILE A 5 37.57 12.65 33.36
N PHE A 6 36.85 13.65 32.83
CA PHE A 6 35.39 13.53 32.65
C PHE A 6 35.17 13.10 31.20
N PRO A 7 34.50 11.98 30.92
CA PRO A 7 34.03 11.71 29.57
C PRO A 7 32.96 12.76 29.22
N SER A 8 33.19 13.46 28.11
CA SER A 8 32.24 14.39 27.51
C SER A 8 30.91 13.68 27.23
N LEU A 9 29.93 13.88 28.12
CA LEU A 9 28.52 13.49 27.95
C LEU A 9 27.77 14.57 27.14
N ALA A 10 28.36 15.01 26.04
CA ALA A 10 27.68 15.80 25.03
C ALA A 10 27.32 14.87 23.86
N SER A 11 26.41 13.91 24.11
CA SER A 11 25.52 13.51 23.04
C SER A 11 24.68 14.75 22.75
N ALA A 12 25.09 15.54 21.76
CA ALA A 12 24.26 16.63 21.29
C ALA A 12 22.90 16.00 20.94
N LEU A 13 21.85 16.39 21.66
CA LEU A 13 20.47 16.05 21.32
C LEU A 13 20.21 16.60 19.91
N VAL A 14 20.47 15.78 18.90
CA VAL A 14 20.13 16.09 17.52
C VAL A 14 18.61 16.04 17.45
N ALA A 15 17.98 17.14 17.08
CA ALA A 15 16.54 17.24 16.98
C ALA A 15 15.99 16.22 15.95
N PRO A 16 14.77 15.68 16.16
CA PRO A 16 14.11 14.84 15.17
C PRO A 16 14.00 15.53 13.81
N CYS A 17 13.89 14.74 12.74
CA CYS A 17 13.78 15.33 11.41
C CYS A 17 12.40 16.00 11.22
N PRO A 18 12.28 16.99 10.31
CA PRO A 18 11.01 17.69 10.07
C PRO A 18 9.84 16.76 9.71
N THR A 19 10.11 15.64 9.03
CA THR A 19 9.07 14.67 8.68
C THR A 19 8.54 13.93 9.92
N TYR A 20 9.43 13.51 10.83
CA TYR A 20 9.04 12.92 12.10
C TYR A 20 8.20 13.89 12.93
N GLU A 21 8.58 15.17 12.93
CA GLU A 21 7.80 16.26 13.55
C GLU A 21 6.39 16.41 12.96
N ARG A 22 6.24 16.28 11.63
CA ARG A 22 4.92 16.27 10.97
C ARG A 22 4.08 15.09 11.47
N PHE A 23 4.64 13.88 11.60
CA PHE A 23 3.92 12.75 12.19
C PHE A 23 3.54 12.99 13.66
N ARG A 24 4.43 13.60 14.44
CA ARG A 24 4.15 13.90 15.85
C ARG A 24 3.00 14.90 16.01
N ALA A 25 2.95 15.93 15.16
CA ALA A 25 1.93 16.98 15.19
C ALA A 25 0.61 16.59 14.49
N ALA A 26 0.63 15.60 13.60
CA ALA A 26 -0.55 15.14 12.90
C ALA A 26 -1.54 14.43 13.83
N THR A 27 -2.80 14.40 13.38
CA THR A 27 -3.88 13.66 14.03
C THR A 27 -4.47 12.65 13.07
N VAL A 28 -4.70 11.44 13.58
CA VAL A 28 -5.34 10.31 12.88
C VAL A 28 -6.33 9.66 13.82
N ILE A 29 -7.19 8.80 13.31
CA ILE A 29 -8.20 8.10 14.09
C ILE A 29 -7.71 6.69 14.41
N ASP A 30 -7.85 6.28 15.68
CA ASP A 30 -7.76 4.88 16.07
C ASP A 30 -9.07 4.15 15.72
N PRO A 31 -9.06 3.18 14.80
CA PRO A 31 -10.29 2.53 14.34
C PRO A 31 -10.94 1.61 15.38
N ARG A 32 -10.26 1.35 16.52
CA ARG A 32 -10.76 0.48 17.59
C ARG A 32 -11.80 1.18 18.46
N ASP A 33 -11.60 2.46 18.75
CA ASP A 33 -12.45 3.25 19.65
C ASP A 33 -12.88 4.61 19.07
N GLY A 34 -12.36 4.99 17.90
CA GLY A 34 -12.66 6.26 17.23
C GLY A 34 -11.91 7.46 17.82
N SER A 35 -10.95 7.24 18.72
CA SER A 35 -10.18 8.33 19.32
C SER A 35 -9.27 9.01 18.30
N VAL A 36 -9.11 10.33 18.45
CA VAL A 36 -8.18 11.14 17.65
C VAL A 36 -6.83 11.16 18.34
N VAL A 37 -5.80 10.67 17.67
CA VAL A 37 -4.50 10.36 18.26
C VAL A 37 -3.36 10.79 17.34
N SER A 38 -2.15 10.91 17.88
CA SER A 38 -0.96 11.04 17.02
C SER A 38 -0.69 9.71 16.30
N PRO A 39 -0.24 9.73 15.03
CA PRO A 39 0.33 8.55 14.39
C PRO A 39 1.36 7.81 15.25
N LEU A 40 2.11 8.54 16.09
CA LEU A 40 3.16 7.98 16.94
C LEU A 40 2.69 7.55 18.33
N GLN A 41 1.38 7.63 18.62
CA GLN A 41 0.84 7.27 19.93
C GLN A 41 1.17 5.81 20.29
N ASP A 42 1.57 5.59 21.54
CA ASP A 42 1.91 4.29 22.14
C ASP A 42 3.09 3.57 21.47
N LEU A 43 3.87 4.26 20.64
CA LEU A 43 5.12 3.74 20.12
C LEU A 43 6.24 4.05 21.12
N ALA A 44 7.02 3.03 21.48
CA ALA A 44 8.20 3.21 22.33
C ALA A 44 9.27 4.04 21.62
N LEU A 45 10.24 4.58 22.37
CA LEU A 45 11.45 5.21 21.82
C LEU A 45 12.38 4.13 21.20
N ARG A 46 11.95 3.59 20.06
CA ARG A 46 12.57 2.52 19.27
C ARG A 46 12.56 2.91 17.80
N LYS A 47 13.16 2.07 16.94
CA LYS A 47 13.02 2.24 15.49
C LYS A 47 11.54 2.12 15.13
N THR A 48 11.08 3.01 14.26
CA THR A 48 9.66 3.09 13.89
C THR A 48 9.51 3.02 12.38
N LEU A 49 8.81 1.99 11.90
CA LEU A 49 8.38 1.86 10.51
C LEU A 49 6.97 2.44 10.36
N LEU A 50 6.88 3.60 9.72
CA LEU A 50 5.61 4.24 9.38
C LEU A 50 5.28 3.97 7.92
N VAL A 51 4.14 3.31 7.70
CA VAL A 51 3.62 3.02 6.36
C VAL A 51 2.33 3.81 6.16
N VAL A 52 2.41 4.84 5.31
CA VAL A 52 1.27 5.65 4.89
C VAL A 52 0.73 5.05 3.61
N LEU A 53 -0.34 4.27 3.72
CA LEU A 53 -1.04 3.69 2.58
C LEU A 53 -1.89 4.78 1.89
N PRO A 54 -2.16 4.66 0.58
CA PRO A 54 -3.22 5.43 -0.08
C PRO A 54 -4.60 5.03 0.49
N GLN A 55 -5.67 5.06 -0.32
CA GLN A 55 -6.95 4.48 0.09
C GLN A 55 -6.77 3.04 0.59
N LEU A 56 -7.40 2.65 1.70
CA LEU A 56 -7.37 1.26 2.15
C LEU A 56 -7.93 0.30 1.10
N GLY A 57 -8.94 0.76 0.34
CA GLY A 57 -9.46 0.09 -0.84
C GLY A 57 -8.62 0.26 -2.11
N GLU A 58 -7.31 0.44 -2.02
CA GLU A 58 -6.41 0.51 -3.17
C GLU A 58 -5.69 -0.84 -3.37
N PHE A 59 -5.32 -1.16 -4.61
CA PHE A 59 -4.59 -2.40 -4.91
C PHE A 59 -3.24 -2.47 -4.19
N ASP A 60 -2.51 -1.36 -4.18
CA ASP A 60 -1.21 -1.17 -3.52
C ASP A 60 -1.29 -1.52 -2.03
N SER A 61 -2.36 -1.07 -1.38
CA SER A 61 -2.54 -1.16 0.07
C SER A 61 -2.53 -2.60 0.53
N ALA A 62 -3.35 -3.46 -0.07
CA ALA A 62 -3.42 -4.87 0.29
C ALA A 62 -2.15 -5.65 -0.10
N GLU A 63 -1.59 -5.39 -1.30
CA GLU A 63 -0.37 -6.08 -1.78
C GLU A 63 0.85 -5.78 -0.91
N PHE A 64 1.00 -4.53 -0.46
CA PHE A 64 2.10 -4.14 0.41
C PHE A 64 1.88 -4.65 1.84
N CYS A 65 0.65 -4.55 2.34
CA CYS A 65 0.32 -4.96 3.70
C CYS A 65 0.47 -6.47 3.92
N GLU A 66 0.14 -7.31 2.94
CA GLU A 66 0.36 -8.76 3.01
C GLU A 66 1.83 -9.11 3.33
N GLN A 67 2.78 -8.39 2.74
CA GLN A 67 4.20 -8.60 2.99
C GLN A 67 4.64 -8.10 4.37
N LEU A 68 4.08 -6.98 4.83
CA LEU A 68 4.35 -6.44 6.17
C LEU A 68 3.82 -7.38 7.25
N VAL A 69 2.61 -7.93 7.07
CA VAL A 69 2.01 -8.92 7.97
C VAL A 69 2.89 -10.16 8.08
N ALA A 70 3.44 -10.63 6.96
CA ALA A 70 4.29 -11.82 6.94
C ALA A 70 5.60 -11.67 7.75
N ILE A 71 6.14 -10.45 7.87
CA ILE A 71 7.36 -10.18 8.65
C ILE A 71 7.10 -9.51 9.99
N ASP A 72 5.84 -9.35 10.41
CA ASP A 72 5.47 -8.58 11.58
C ASP A 72 6.14 -9.10 12.87
N GLY A 73 6.26 -10.42 13.00
CA GLY A 73 6.99 -11.04 14.11
C GLY A 73 8.49 -10.74 14.09
N GLU A 74 9.11 -10.60 12.92
CA GLU A 74 10.53 -10.21 12.81
C GLU A 74 10.75 -8.73 13.12
N LEU A 75 9.80 -7.86 12.75
CA LEU A 75 9.83 -6.45 13.14
C LEU A 75 9.88 -6.33 14.66
N SER A 76 8.98 -7.03 15.37
CA SER A 76 8.97 -7.04 16.84
C SER A 76 10.25 -7.63 17.44
N ARG A 77 10.76 -8.76 16.92
CA ARG A 77 12.01 -9.37 17.39
C ARG A 77 13.23 -8.46 17.26
N ASN A 78 13.24 -7.60 16.25
CA ASN A 78 14.34 -6.66 15.96
C ASN A 78 14.05 -5.24 16.45
N GLU A 79 13.08 -5.07 17.36
CA GLU A 79 12.76 -3.81 18.01
C GLU A 79 12.35 -2.69 17.03
N ILE A 80 11.63 -3.06 15.97
CA ILE A 80 11.01 -2.13 15.02
C ILE A 80 9.50 -2.12 15.23
N GLU A 81 8.98 -0.97 15.63
CA GLU A 81 7.54 -0.74 15.77
C GLU A 81 6.92 -0.45 14.41
N LEU A 82 5.86 -1.17 14.05
CA LEU A 82 5.08 -0.93 12.83
C LEU A 82 3.83 -0.11 13.14
N ARG A 83 3.66 0.97 12.39
CA ARG A 83 2.40 1.72 12.34
C ARG A 83 2.00 1.93 10.89
N VAL A 84 0.77 1.52 10.57
CA VAL A 84 0.15 1.70 9.27
C VAL A 84 -0.91 2.80 9.38
N ILE A 85 -0.94 3.72 8.43
CA ILE A 85 -1.94 4.79 8.34
C ILE A 85 -2.54 4.74 6.93
N GLY A 86 -3.85 4.58 6.79
CA GLY A 86 -4.53 4.57 5.49
C GLY A 86 -5.64 5.61 5.38
N ILE A 87 -6.04 5.93 4.16
CA ILE A 87 -7.23 6.77 3.92
C ILE A 87 -8.46 5.87 3.98
N GLY A 88 -9.39 6.21 4.86
CA GLY A 88 -10.62 5.45 5.09
C GLY A 88 -11.22 5.77 6.44
N GLU A 89 -12.32 5.09 6.77
CA GLU A 89 -13.00 5.19 8.06
C GLU A 89 -12.72 3.95 8.93
N ALA A 90 -13.22 3.95 10.17
CA ALA A 90 -13.08 2.80 11.06
C ALA A 90 -13.68 1.49 10.48
N SER A 91 -14.76 1.57 9.68
CA SER A 91 -15.31 0.41 8.95
C SER A 91 -14.32 -0.14 7.94
N ALA A 92 -13.76 0.72 7.09
CA ALA A 92 -12.73 0.36 6.12
C ALA A 92 -11.53 -0.30 6.81
N ALA A 93 -11.07 0.24 7.94
CA ALA A 93 -9.98 -0.34 8.72
C ALA A 93 -10.27 -1.73 9.25
N ARG A 94 -11.46 -1.95 9.83
CA ARG A 94 -11.86 -3.29 10.31
C ARG A 94 -11.87 -4.30 9.18
N ARG A 95 -12.47 -3.94 8.05
CA ARG A 95 -12.53 -4.80 6.87
C ARG A 95 -11.16 -5.08 6.29
N PHE A 96 -10.35 -4.03 6.10
CA PHE A 96 -8.98 -4.14 5.62
C PHE A 96 -8.13 -5.06 6.50
N SER A 97 -8.24 -4.89 7.83
CA SER A 97 -7.55 -5.73 8.82
C SER A 97 -8.00 -7.20 8.72
N GLN A 98 -9.31 -7.44 8.59
CA GLN A 98 -9.86 -8.78 8.39
C GLN A 98 -9.37 -9.42 7.07
N PHE A 99 -9.29 -8.65 5.99
CA PHE A 99 -8.90 -9.15 4.68
C PHE A 99 -7.39 -9.41 4.56
N THR A 100 -6.56 -8.52 5.10
CA THR A 100 -5.10 -8.59 4.99
C THR A 100 -4.42 -9.35 6.12
N GLY A 101 -5.12 -9.54 7.25
CA GLY A 101 -4.53 -10.06 8.48
C GLY A 101 -3.73 -9.04 9.28
N LEU A 102 -3.73 -7.76 8.89
CA LEU A 102 -3.09 -6.70 9.66
C LEU A 102 -3.74 -6.58 11.03
N ASP A 103 -2.93 -6.58 12.10
CA ASP A 103 -3.42 -6.27 13.44
C ASP A 103 -3.97 -4.84 13.46
N ILE A 104 -5.27 -4.73 13.74
CA ILE A 104 -5.98 -3.45 13.82
C ILE A 104 -5.36 -2.50 14.86
N SER A 105 -4.65 -3.01 15.86
CA SER A 105 -3.92 -2.18 16.83
C SER A 105 -2.81 -1.35 16.20
N LYS A 106 -2.28 -1.79 15.06
CA LYS A 106 -1.21 -1.14 14.27
C LYS A 106 -1.75 -0.21 13.19
N LEU A 107 -3.06 -0.23 12.93
CA LEU A 107 -3.69 0.57 11.89
C LEU A 107 -4.27 1.87 12.47
N ARG A 108 -4.07 2.98 11.78
CA ARG A 108 -4.78 4.24 11.97
C ARG A 108 -5.42 4.67 10.67
N VAL A 109 -6.44 5.50 10.75
CA VAL A 109 -7.12 6.03 9.56
C VAL A 109 -7.15 7.55 9.54
N ASP A 110 -7.03 8.11 8.33
CA ASP A 110 -7.12 9.55 8.06
C ASP A 110 -8.13 9.76 6.93
N PRO A 111 -9.43 9.85 7.24
CA PRO A 111 -10.47 9.93 6.21
C PRO A 111 -10.32 11.12 5.27
N GLN A 112 -9.71 12.21 5.78
CA GLN A 112 -9.53 13.43 5.01
C GLN A 112 -8.22 13.43 4.24
N ALA A 113 -7.32 12.45 4.39
CA ALA A 113 -5.96 12.47 3.82
C ALA A 113 -5.18 13.75 4.20
N SER A 114 -5.40 14.25 5.41
CA SER A 114 -4.75 15.42 5.97
C SER A 114 -3.25 15.21 6.20
N LEU A 115 -2.86 14.05 6.72
CA LEU A 115 -1.47 13.63 6.86
C LEU A 115 -0.80 13.53 5.49
N HIS A 116 -1.44 12.88 4.51
CA HIS A 116 -0.91 12.74 3.15
C HIS A 116 -0.58 14.08 2.51
N ARG A 117 -1.48 15.07 2.66
CA ARG A 117 -1.24 16.44 2.16
C ARG A 117 -0.12 17.13 2.94
N SER A 118 -0.06 16.98 4.26
CA SER A 118 1.03 17.55 5.08
C SER A 118 2.41 16.99 4.72
N LEU A 119 2.45 15.75 4.22
CA LEU A 119 3.64 15.08 3.73
C LEU A 119 3.93 15.37 2.25
N GLU A 120 3.08 16.17 1.59
CA GLU A 120 3.19 16.52 0.17
C GLU A 120 3.28 15.26 -0.71
N LEU A 121 2.41 14.28 -0.44
CA LEU A 121 2.36 13.04 -1.21
C LEU A 121 1.68 13.25 -2.56
N HIS A 122 2.10 12.47 -3.56
CA HIS A 122 1.61 12.58 -4.92
C HIS A 122 0.08 12.35 -4.98
N ASP A 123 -0.63 13.16 -5.75
CA ASP A 123 -2.09 13.11 -5.84
C ASP A 123 -2.59 13.07 -7.29
N GLY A 124 -1.75 12.67 -8.24
CA GLY A 124 -2.05 12.60 -9.66
C GLY A 124 -1.68 13.86 -10.44
N PRO A 125 -2.17 14.01 -11.68
CA PRO A 125 -1.87 15.18 -12.50
C PRO A 125 -2.54 16.45 -11.98
N ALA A 126 -1.88 17.59 -12.14
CA ALA A 126 -2.41 18.92 -11.78
C ALA A 126 -3.46 19.40 -12.80
N TRP A 127 -4.62 18.75 -12.82
CA TRP A 127 -5.72 19.02 -13.74
C TRP A 127 -6.92 19.67 -13.06
N SER A 128 -7.79 20.26 -13.88
CA SER A 128 -9.12 20.71 -13.53
C SER A 128 -10.17 20.02 -14.42
N VAL A 129 -11.42 20.00 -13.98
CA VAL A 129 -12.53 19.54 -14.83
C VAL A 129 -12.76 20.55 -15.94
N PRO A 130 -12.83 20.15 -17.23
CA PRO A 130 -13.07 21.11 -18.31
C PRO A 130 -14.44 21.79 -18.20
N ASP A 131 -14.48 23.12 -18.35
CA ASP A 131 -15.71 23.91 -18.19
C ASP A 131 -16.80 23.58 -19.22
N PHE A 132 -16.42 23.10 -20.40
CA PHE A 132 -17.37 22.69 -21.44
C PHE A 132 -18.15 21.43 -21.08
N MET A 133 -17.71 20.66 -20.07
CA MET A 133 -18.40 19.45 -19.64
C MET A 133 -19.57 19.82 -18.74
N SER A 134 -20.79 19.56 -19.21
CA SER A 134 -22.00 19.83 -18.44
C SER A 134 -22.18 18.85 -17.29
N ASP A 135 -22.88 19.27 -16.24
CA ASP A 135 -23.15 18.44 -15.06
C ASP A 135 -23.97 17.18 -15.41
N SER A 136 -24.80 17.24 -16.45
CA SER A 136 -25.51 16.07 -16.96
C SER A 136 -24.57 15.00 -17.54
N VAL A 137 -23.53 15.43 -18.27
CA VAL A 137 -22.50 14.51 -18.80
C VAL A 137 -21.68 13.92 -17.64
N LEU A 138 -21.29 14.76 -16.67
CA LEU A 138 -20.58 14.30 -15.48
C LEU A 138 -21.39 13.27 -14.68
N LYS A 139 -22.68 13.51 -14.45
CA LYS A 139 -23.59 12.57 -13.77
C LYS A 139 -23.70 11.24 -14.50
N LEU A 140 -23.76 11.26 -15.84
CA LEU A 140 -23.79 10.05 -16.66
C LEU A 140 -22.50 9.23 -16.51
N LEU A 141 -21.34 9.87 -16.64
CA LEU A 141 -20.04 9.21 -16.50
C LEU A 141 -19.85 8.65 -15.08
N MET A 142 -20.18 9.43 -14.06
CA MET A 142 -20.08 9.02 -12.65
C MET A 142 -20.99 7.84 -12.32
N SER A 143 -22.13 7.69 -12.98
CA SER A 143 -23.05 6.57 -12.73
C SER A 143 -22.49 5.21 -13.15
N ALA A 144 -21.43 5.18 -13.97
CA ALA A 144 -20.73 3.96 -14.37
C ALA A 144 -19.53 3.61 -13.46
N LEU A 145 -19.16 4.51 -12.54
CA LEU A 145 -18.02 4.33 -11.65
C LEU A 145 -18.47 3.79 -10.29
N PRO A 146 -17.60 3.03 -9.58
CA PRO A 146 -17.86 2.61 -8.21
C PRO A 146 -18.21 3.78 -7.29
N GLY A 147 -19.18 3.57 -6.39
CA GLY A 147 -19.75 4.61 -5.51
C GLY A 147 -20.74 5.55 -6.20
N GLY A 148 -20.86 5.48 -7.52
CA GLY A 148 -21.83 6.26 -8.30
C GLY A 148 -21.62 7.77 -8.19
N LYS A 149 -22.71 8.52 -8.39
CA LYS A 149 -22.73 9.99 -8.31
C LYS A 149 -22.98 10.46 -6.87
N PRO A 150 -22.41 11.60 -6.44
CA PRO A 150 -22.68 12.13 -5.11
C PRO A 150 -24.15 12.55 -4.95
N ALA A 151 -24.63 12.51 -3.71
CA ALA A 151 -25.95 13.04 -3.35
C ALA A 151 -25.96 14.58 -3.43
N GLU A 152 -24.87 15.22 -2.99
CA GLU A 152 -24.70 16.67 -3.04
C GLU A 152 -24.13 17.13 -4.38
N GLU A 153 -24.82 18.05 -5.05
CA GLU A 153 -24.42 18.53 -6.38
C GLU A 153 -23.07 19.26 -6.37
N ALA A 154 -22.75 19.97 -5.28
CA ALA A 154 -21.47 20.64 -5.08
C ALA A 154 -20.26 19.67 -5.12
N LEU A 155 -20.47 18.38 -4.85
CA LEU A 155 -19.43 17.37 -4.84
C LEU A 155 -19.20 16.72 -6.21
N LEU A 156 -20.09 16.94 -7.19
CA LEU A 156 -20.03 16.26 -8.50
C LEU A 156 -18.69 16.48 -9.22
N ARG A 157 -18.28 17.74 -9.36
CA ARG A 157 -17.03 18.09 -10.05
C ARG A 157 -15.78 17.64 -9.26
N PRO A 158 -15.67 17.87 -7.94
CA PRO A 158 -14.57 17.30 -7.14
C PRO A 158 -14.45 15.78 -7.22
N TRP A 159 -15.57 15.05 -7.13
CA TRP A 159 -15.58 13.58 -7.24
C TRP A 159 -15.12 13.12 -8.62
N PHE A 160 -15.66 13.74 -9.67
CA PHE A 160 -15.23 13.44 -11.03
C PHE A 160 -13.75 13.75 -11.24
N LEU A 161 -13.24 14.86 -10.72
CA LEU A 161 -11.82 15.21 -10.82
C LEU A 161 -10.94 14.15 -10.16
N ALA A 162 -11.32 13.67 -8.97
CA ALA A 162 -10.56 12.63 -8.28
C ALA A 162 -10.49 11.33 -9.10
N TRP A 163 -11.62 10.91 -9.67
CA TRP A 163 -11.68 9.77 -10.60
C TRP A 163 -10.86 10.01 -11.87
N LEU A 164 -10.94 11.19 -12.46
CA LEU A 164 -10.17 11.54 -13.65
C LEU A 164 -8.66 11.46 -13.38
N LYS A 165 -8.20 12.02 -12.25
CA LYS A 165 -6.79 11.94 -11.82
C LYS A 165 -6.37 10.49 -11.58
N TYR A 166 -7.19 9.72 -10.88
CA TYR A 166 -6.91 8.30 -10.60
C TYR A 166 -6.82 7.45 -11.87
N LEU A 167 -7.80 7.55 -12.77
CA LEU A 167 -7.80 6.84 -14.05
C LEU A 167 -6.62 7.25 -14.94
N ALA A 168 -6.24 8.53 -14.91
CA ALA A 168 -5.05 9.00 -15.62
C ALA A 168 -3.78 8.34 -15.08
N MET A 169 -3.63 8.21 -13.76
CA MET A 169 -2.51 7.50 -13.16
C MET A 169 -2.50 6.01 -13.51
N CYS A 170 -3.66 5.35 -13.55
CA CYS A 170 -3.78 3.96 -14.03
C CYS A 170 -3.31 3.82 -15.49
N ALA A 171 -3.53 4.85 -16.31
CA ALA A 171 -3.02 4.95 -17.68
C ALA A 171 -1.54 5.41 -17.76
N GLY A 172 -0.85 5.57 -16.62
CA GLY A 172 0.56 5.99 -16.55
C GLY A 172 0.79 7.50 -16.61
N ILE A 173 -0.25 8.32 -16.67
CA ILE A 173 -0.13 9.78 -16.74
C ILE A 173 0.15 10.33 -15.34
N ALA A 174 1.21 11.12 -15.23
CA ALA A 174 1.74 11.63 -13.96
C ALA A 174 2.09 10.54 -12.92
N ALA A 175 2.15 9.27 -13.33
CA ALA A 175 2.36 8.13 -12.44
C ALA A 175 3.51 7.23 -12.94
N PRO A 176 4.76 7.70 -12.88
CA PRO A 176 5.90 6.95 -13.40
C PRO A 176 6.08 5.63 -12.63
N GLY A 177 6.14 4.52 -13.36
CA GLY A 177 6.26 3.17 -12.82
C GLY A 177 4.97 2.34 -12.89
N THR A 178 3.79 2.98 -12.99
CA THR A 178 2.50 2.26 -13.02
C THR A 178 2.41 1.25 -14.16
N LEU A 179 2.62 1.67 -15.41
CA LEU A 179 2.48 0.79 -16.57
C LEU A 179 3.49 -0.37 -16.58
N PRO A 180 4.79 -0.15 -16.31
CA PRO A 180 5.73 -1.25 -16.12
C PRO A 180 5.26 -2.29 -15.07
N GLU A 181 4.72 -1.84 -13.94
CA GLU A 181 4.25 -2.72 -12.87
C GLU A 181 2.96 -3.47 -13.21
N ILE A 182 2.08 -2.87 -14.01
CA ILE A 182 0.94 -3.58 -14.59
C ILE A 182 1.45 -4.68 -15.54
N ILE A 183 2.35 -4.35 -16.46
CA ILE A 183 2.92 -5.29 -17.44
C ILE A 183 3.64 -6.45 -16.72
N ARG A 184 4.45 -6.15 -15.69
CA ARG A 184 5.13 -7.15 -14.86
C ARG A 184 4.15 -8.15 -14.24
N GLY A 185 2.96 -7.70 -13.86
CA GLY A 185 1.91 -8.56 -13.32
C GLY A 185 1.40 -9.62 -14.30
N TYR A 186 1.37 -9.30 -15.59
CA TYR A 186 0.91 -10.22 -16.65
C TYR A 186 2.03 -11.06 -17.25
N LEU A 187 3.23 -10.50 -17.41
CA LEU A 187 4.38 -11.21 -18.02
C LEU A 187 5.16 -12.08 -17.02
N GLY A 188 5.05 -11.79 -15.73
CA GLY A 188 5.87 -12.43 -14.69
C GLY A 188 7.22 -11.74 -14.50
N ASP A 189 7.97 -12.21 -13.51
CA ASP A 189 9.27 -11.65 -13.11
C ASP A 189 10.15 -12.75 -12.52
N ARG A 190 11.25 -13.08 -13.21
CA ARG A 190 12.20 -14.13 -12.80
C ARG A 190 13.08 -13.73 -11.61
N SER A 191 13.10 -12.44 -11.24
CA SER A 191 13.85 -11.91 -10.11
C SER A 191 13.03 -11.80 -8.83
N ALA A 192 11.70 -11.98 -8.94
CA ALA A 192 10.76 -11.92 -7.83
C ALA A 192 10.36 -13.34 -7.37
N PRO A 193 10.09 -13.54 -6.07
CA PRO A 193 9.51 -14.78 -5.57
C PRO A 193 8.10 -14.98 -6.12
N GLU A 194 7.62 -16.23 -6.06
CA GLU A 194 6.20 -16.55 -6.24
C GLU A 194 5.29 -15.71 -5.34
N ARG A 195 4.02 -15.57 -5.75
CA ARG A 195 3.01 -14.76 -5.06
C ARG A 195 1.79 -15.56 -4.62
N LEU A 196 1.62 -16.77 -5.11
CA LEU A 196 0.56 -17.69 -4.74
C LEU A 196 1.15 -18.98 -4.18
N ALA A 197 0.60 -19.46 -3.06
CA ALA A 197 0.92 -20.79 -2.55
C ALA A 197 0.54 -21.88 -3.58
N PRO A 198 1.21 -23.05 -3.55
CA PRO A 198 0.96 -24.12 -4.53
C PRO A 198 -0.49 -24.60 -4.60
N ASP A 199 -1.26 -24.47 -3.53
CA ASP A 199 -2.67 -24.88 -3.41
C ASP A 199 -3.66 -23.70 -3.51
N ALA A 200 -3.17 -22.47 -3.69
CA ALA A 200 -4.01 -21.28 -3.68
C ALA A 200 -4.98 -21.27 -4.86
N VAL A 201 -6.27 -21.02 -4.58
CA VAL A 201 -7.31 -20.82 -5.60
C VAL A 201 -7.90 -19.42 -5.42
N VAL A 202 -7.94 -18.66 -6.50
CA VAL A 202 -8.55 -17.32 -6.55
C VAL A 202 -9.88 -17.39 -7.28
N ILE A 203 -10.94 -16.96 -6.61
CA ILE A 203 -12.31 -16.90 -7.15
C ILE A 203 -12.74 -15.44 -7.24
N ALA A 204 -13.18 -15.04 -8.44
CA ALA A 204 -13.55 -13.68 -8.79
C ALA A 204 -14.80 -13.71 -9.70
N GLY A 205 -15.98 -13.86 -9.09
CA GLY A 205 -17.24 -14.02 -9.83
C GLY A 205 -17.21 -15.26 -10.75
N PRO A 206 -17.34 -15.12 -12.07
CA PRO A 206 -17.28 -16.26 -13.01
C PRO A 206 -15.84 -16.76 -13.27
N VAL A 207 -14.83 -16.10 -12.69
CA VAL A 207 -13.41 -16.43 -12.84
C VAL A 207 -12.95 -17.29 -11.68
N GLU A 208 -12.34 -18.42 -11.96
CA GLU A 208 -11.68 -19.29 -10.99
C GLU A 208 -10.29 -19.63 -11.55
N ILE A 209 -9.24 -19.30 -10.79
CA ILE A 209 -7.85 -19.51 -11.16
C ILE A 209 -7.20 -20.31 -10.04
N GLY A 210 -6.82 -21.54 -10.32
CA GLY A 210 -5.99 -22.32 -9.41
C GLY A 210 -6.13 -23.83 -9.58
N PRO A 211 -5.28 -24.60 -8.89
CA PRO A 211 -4.29 -24.13 -7.91
C PRO A 211 -3.12 -23.30 -8.52
N GLY A 212 -2.61 -22.30 -7.80
CA GLY A 212 -1.57 -21.40 -8.30
C GLY A 212 -2.03 -20.55 -9.49
N VAL A 213 -1.40 -20.71 -10.66
CA VAL A 213 -1.70 -19.95 -11.89
C VAL A 213 -2.62 -20.67 -12.87
N GLY A 214 -3.19 -21.83 -12.50
CA GLY A 214 -4.20 -22.52 -13.31
C GLY A 214 -4.45 -23.96 -12.85
N PRO A 215 -5.50 -24.64 -13.35
CA PRO A 215 -6.37 -24.28 -14.48
C PRO A 215 -7.17 -22.99 -14.29
N VAL A 216 -7.49 -22.33 -15.40
CA VAL A 216 -8.32 -21.12 -15.43
C VAL A 216 -9.69 -21.47 -15.98
N LYS A 217 -10.74 -21.05 -15.27
CA LYS A 217 -12.13 -21.10 -15.72
C LYS A 217 -12.66 -19.67 -15.81
N LEU A 218 -13.14 -19.29 -16.99
CA LEU A 218 -13.79 -18.01 -17.28
C LEU A 218 -15.22 -18.30 -17.75
N GLY A 219 -16.15 -18.44 -16.80
CA GLY A 219 -17.52 -18.85 -17.09
C GLY A 219 -17.57 -20.22 -17.80
N PRO A 220 -18.05 -20.31 -19.05
CA PRO A 220 -18.09 -21.57 -19.80
C PRO A 220 -16.72 -22.01 -20.36
N PHE A 221 -15.73 -21.11 -20.40
CA PHE A 221 -14.42 -21.40 -20.97
C PHE A 221 -13.48 -21.96 -19.90
N ARG A 222 -12.66 -22.95 -20.28
CA ARG A 222 -11.59 -23.49 -19.46
C ARG A 222 -10.32 -23.62 -20.28
N TYR A 223 -9.18 -23.24 -19.70
CA TYR A 223 -7.88 -23.44 -20.30
C TYR A 223 -6.80 -23.59 -19.23
N THR A 224 -5.66 -24.14 -19.62
CA THR A 224 -4.48 -24.26 -18.75
C THR A 224 -3.35 -23.46 -19.35
N ASN A 225 -2.67 -22.69 -18.50
CA ASN A 225 -1.50 -21.92 -18.89
C ASN A 225 -0.31 -22.86 -19.17
N ARG A 226 0.57 -22.48 -20.10
CA ARG A 226 1.77 -23.28 -20.42
C ARG A 226 2.82 -23.31 -19.30
N TRP A 227 2.75 -22.34 -18.41
CA TRP A 227 3.66 -22.13 -17.26
C TRP A 227 3.03 -22.59 -15.93
N VAL A 228 2.01 -23.45 -15.97
CA VAL A 228 1.34 -23.94 -14.75
C VAL A 228 2.27 -24.77 -13.87
N GLU A 229 3.19 -25.51 -14.50
CA GLU A 229 4.20 -26.34 -13.83
C GLU A 229 5.48 -25.57 -13.50
N ASP A 230 5.61 -24.31 -13.95
CA ASP A 230 6.77 -23.51 -13.62
C ASP A 230 6.75 -23.19 -12.12
N THR A 231 7.93 -23.10 -11.50
CA THR A 231 8.11 -22.76 -10.08
C THR A 231 9.37 -21.95 -9.85
N GLY A 232 9.47 -21.30 -8.70
CA GLY A 232 10.65 -20.59 -8.23
C GLY A 232 10.74 -19.14 -8.70
N TYR A 233 9.67 -18.56 -9.22
CA TYR A 233 9.61 -17.14 -9.55
C TYR A 233 8.16 -16.67 -9.70
N GLN A 234 7.93 -15.35 -9.73
CA GLN A 234 6.62 -14.79 -10.07
C GLN A 234 6.24 -15.14 -11.51
N ARG A 235 5.35 -16.12 -11.70
CA ARG A 235 4.95 -16.61 -13.02
C ARG A 235 4.11 -15.57 -13.78
N PRO A 236 4.00 -15.71 -15.12
CA PRO A 236 3.05 -14.90 -15.87
C PRO A 236 1.65 -15.03 -15.28
N VAL A 237 0.92 -13.91 -15.28
CA VAL A 237 -0.42 -13.70 -14.67
C VAL A 237 -0.55 -13.93 -13.16
N GLU A 238 0.49 -14.39 -12.46
CA GLU A 238 0.40 -14.71 -11.02
C GLU A 238 0.11 -13.49 -10.16
N LEU A 239 0.90 -12.43 -10.33
CA LEU A 239 0.69 -11.18 -9.60
C LEU A 239 -0.59 -10.47 -10.05
N ALA A 240 -0.97 -10.55 -11.33
CA ALA A 240 -2.27 -10.06 -11.80
C ALA A 240 -3.44 -10.80 -11.13
N THR A 241 -3.27 -12.09 -10.84
CA THR A 241 -4.27 -12.92 -10.13
C THR A 241 -4.39 -12.52 -8.65
N VAL A 242 -3.28 -12.23 -7.98
CA VAL A 242 -3.29 -11.64 -6.63
C VAL A 242 -4.01 -10.29 -6.62
N ARG A 243 -3.74 -9.43 -7.61
CA ARG A 243 -4.42 -8.13 -7.74
C ARG A 243 -5.91 -8.27 -8.07
N LEU A 244 -6.30 -9.27 -8.86
CA LEU A 244 -7.71 -9.58 -9.13
C LEU A 244 -8.46 -9.97 -7.84
N ARG A 245 -7.86 -10.79 -6.98
CA ARG A 245 -8.42 -11.13 -5.65
C ARG A 245 -8.69 -9.86 -4.85
N ASN A 246 -7.72 -8.95 -4.79
CA ASN A 246 -7.85 -7.68 -4.08
C ASN A 246 -8.92 -6.78 -4.71
N MET A 247 -9.00 -6.73 -6.05
CA MET A 247 -10.00 -5.95 -6.76
C MET A 247 -11.41 -6.45 -6.51
N VAL A 248 -11.64 -7.77 -6.43
CA VAL A 248 -12.95 -8.35 -6.11
C VAL A 248 -13.39 -7.96 -4.70
N GLU A 249 -12.49 -8.06 -3.73
CA GLU A 249 -12.75 -7.64 -2.36
C GLU A 249 -13.10 -6.15 -2.28
N VAL A 250 -12.30 -5.29 -2.88
CA VAL A 250 -12.51 -3.84 -2.82
C VAL A 250 -13.77 -3.43 -3.56
N LEU A 251 -13.93 -3.83 -4.83
CA LEU A 251 -15.06 -3.39 -5.65
C LEU A 251 -16.39 -3.98 -5.16
N GLY A 252 -16.38 -5.20 -4.60
CA GLY A 252 -17.56 -5.81 -3.98
C GLY A 252 -18.01 -5.10 -2.71
N ASN A 253 -17.13 -4.31 -2.08
CA ASN A 253 -17.37 -3.63 -0.80
C ASN A 253 -16.95 -2.17 -0.86
N TRP A 254 -17.13 -1.54 -2.04
CA TRP A 254 -16.60 -0.22 -2.35
C TRP A 254 -16.97 0.83 -1.32
N ASP A 255 -18.26 0.94 -0.98
CA ASP A 255 -18.78 1.97 -0.07
C ASP A 255 -18.25 1.80 1.37
N GLU A 256 -17.82 0.58 1.74
CA GLU A 256 -17.21 0.32 3.04
C GLU A 256 -15.74 0.77 3.08
N TYR A 257 -15.01 0.63 1.97
CA TYR A 257 -13.60 1.03 1.85
C TYR A 257 -13.39 2.50 1.48
N VAL A 258 -14.29 3.08 0.69
CA VAL A 258 -14.14 4.41 0.08
C VAL A 258 -15.30 5.32 0.48
N SER A 259 -15.16 5.93 1.66
CA SER A 259 -16.14 6.89 2.20
C SER A 259 -16.12 8.24 1.47
N ASP A 260 -14.95 8.69 1.02
CA ASP A 260 -14.78 9.93 0.27
C ASP A 260 -13.93 9.72 -0.99
N PRO A 261 -14.56 9.56 -2.17
CA PRO A 261 -13.87 9.39 -3.43
C PRO A 261 -12.92 10.54 -3.79
N ARG A 262 -13.02 11.72 -3.16
CA ARG A 262 -12.11 12.84 -3.44
C ARG A 262 -10.65 12.50 -3.13
N GLN A 263 -10.41 11.51 -2.27
CA GLN A 263 -9.06 11.15 -1.83
C GLN A 263 -8.42 10.04 -2.66
N ILE A 264 -9.14 9.39 -3.60
CA ILE A 264 -8.65 8.20 -4.30
C ILE A 264 -7.42 8.44 -5.17
N ALA A 265 -7.09 9.68 -5.52
CA ALA A 265 -5.87 9.98 -6.26
C ALA A 265 -4.63 10.07 -5.35
N MET A 266 -4.80 10.27 -4.04
CA MET A 266 -3.69 10.40 -3.08
C MET A 266 -2.86 9.12 -3.02
N ARG A 267 -1.54 9.26 -3.09
CA ARG A 267 -0.57 8.18 -2.98
C ARG A 267 0.06 8.14 -1.59
N GLY A 268 0.69 7.00 -1.30
CA GLY A 268 1.30 6.71 0.00
C GLY A 268 2.78 7.07 0.11
N ALA A 269 3.36 6.68 1.24
CA ALA A 269 4.79 6.74 1.51
C ALA A 269 5.18 5.74 2.60
N THR A 270 6.46 5.38 2.62
CA THR A 270 7.07 4.54 3.65
C THR A 270 8.25 5.27 4.28
N TYR A 271 8.32 5.24 5.60
CA TYR A 271 9.39 5.84 6.40
C TYR A 271 9.91 4.85 7.43
N LEU A 272 11.23 4.82 7.60
CA LEU A 272 11.87 4.20 8.75
C LEU A 272 12.59 5.28 9.54
N PHE A 273 12.27 5.41 10.82
CA PHE A 273 12.95 6.30 11.74
C PHE A 273 13.74 5.51 12.78
N ASP A 274 14.82 6.09 13.29
CA ASP A 274 15.45 5.59 14.51
C ASP A 274 14.72 6.07 15.79
N ALA A 275 15.26 5.71 16.95
CA ALA A 275 14.67 6.05 18.25
C ALA A 275 14.69 7.56 18.54
N GLU A 276 15.54 8.32 17.86
CA GLU A 276 15.64 9.78 17.98
C GLU A 276 14.80 10.52 16.94
N GLY A 277 14.07 9.79 16.08
CA GLY A 277 13.23 10.37 15.03
C GLY A 277 14.02 10.89 13.82
N ARG A 278 15.22 10.35 13.57
CA ARG A 278 15.99 10.62 12.34
C ARG A 278 15.59 9.63 11.26
N THR A 279 15.53 10.10 10.01
CA THR A 279 15.16 9.27 8.86
C THR A 279 16.29 8.28 8.52
N LEU A 280 15.99 6.99 8.57
CA LEU A 280 16.83 5.90 8.06
C LEU A 280 16.43 5.50 6.63
N TYR A 281 15.14 5.57 6.31
CA TYR A 281 14.60 5.30 4.98
C TYR A 281 13.39 6.18 4.71
N GLU A 282 13.24 6.62 3.46
CA GLU A 282 12.06 7.32 2.96
C GLU A 282 11.79 6.90 1.52
N TYR A 283 10.53 6.60 1.23
CA TYR A 283 10.06 6.43 -0.13
C TYR A 283 8.63 6.95 -0.28
N LYS A 284 8.45 7.96 -1.13
CA LYS A 284 7.12 8.46 -1.52
C LYS A 284 6.67 7.73 -2.79
N HIS A 285 5.45 7.21 -2.77
CA HIS A 285 4.91 6.47 -3.90
C HIS A 285 4.74 7.42 -5.09
N ARG A 286 5.09 6.93 -6.28
CA ARG A 286 5.17 7.79 -7.48
C ARG A 286 3.91 7.73 -8.35
N GLY A 287 3.01 6.82 -8.05
CA GLY A 287 1.90 6.41 -8.89
C GLY A 287 1.19 5.19 -8.29
N VAL A 288 0.31 4.57 -9.06
CA VAL A 288 -0.39 3.34 -8.68
C VAL A 288 0.56 2.16 -8.89
N LEU A 289 0.57 1.19 -7.97
CA LEU A 289 1.46 0.02 -7.95
C LEU A 289 2.95 0.37 -7.83
N SER A 290 3.29 1.52 -7.25
CA SER A 290 4.68 2.00 -7.13
C SER A 290 5.02 2.36 -5.68
N TYR A 291 4.83 1.39 -4.78
CA TYR A 291 4.99 1.57 -3.34
C TYR A 291 6.39 1.19 -2.80
N SER A 292 7.31 0.77 -3.68
CA SER A 292 8.72 0.53 -3.32
C SER A 292 9.66 0.83 -4.49
N THR A 293 10.92 1.19 -4.18
CA THR A 293 12.00 1.27 -5.19
C THR A 293 12.35 -0.09 -5.77
N THR A 294 12.07 -1.17 -5.05
CA THR A 294 12.40 -2.56 -5.44
C THR A 294 11.12 -3.38 -5.51
N MET A 295 10.25 -3.12 -6.50
CA MET A 295 8.92 -3.75 -6.59
C MET A 295 8.93 -5.29 -6.68
N ALA A 296 10.00 -5.90 -7.18
CA ALA A 296 10.19 -7.34 -7.13
C ALA A 296 10.35 -7.89 -5.69
N ARG A 297 10.92 -7.07 -4.79
CA ARG A 297 11.18 -7.37 -3.37
C ARG A 297 10.92 -6.12 -2.52
N PRO A 298 9.64 -5.73 -2.32
CA PRO A 298 9.29 -4.41 -1.79
C PRO A 298 9.91 -4.03 -0.45
N LEU A 299 10.23 -5.02 0.39
CA LEU A 299 10.78 -4.83 1.74
C LEU A 299 12.32 -4.84 1.79
N THR A 300 13.02 -4.86 0.65
CA THR A 300 14.50 -4.92 0.59
C THR A 300 15.18 -3.84 1.44
N PHE A 301 14.57 -2.66 1.60
CA PHE A 301 15.11 -1.58 2.43
C PHE A 301 15.26 -1.95 3.92
N LEU A 302 14.57 -2.99 4.39
CA LEU A 302 14.68 -3.52 5.75
C LEU A 302 15.77 -4.58 5.90
N ALA A 303 16.41 -5.05 4.81
CA ALA A 303 17.45 -6.07 4.87
C ALA A 303 18.60 -5.75 5.84
N PRO A 304 19.08 -4.49 5.98
CA PRO A 304 20.09 -4.14 6.98
C PRO A 304 19.65 -4.36 8.44
N HIS A 305 18.34 -4.52 8.69
CA HIS A 305 17.78 -4.68 10.03
C HIS A 305 17.20 -6.06 10.29
N LEU A 306 16.69 -6.74 9.26
CA LEU A 306 15.97 -8.01 9.38
C LEU A 306 16.62 -9.16 8.57
N GLY A 307 17.67 -8.87 7.79
CA GLY A 307 18.37 -9.86 6.98
C GLY A 307 17.54 -10.37 5.80
N ALA A 308 17.81 -11.61 5.38
CA ALA A 308 17.31 -12.18 4.13
C ALA A 308 15.78 -12.37 4.07
N ILE A 309 15.08 -12.40 5.21
CA ILE A 309 13.61 -12.58 5.21
C ILE A 309 12.88 -11.49 4.42
N THR A 310 13.45 -10.28 4.36
CA THR A 310 12.84 -9.15 3.64
C THR A 310 12.90 -9.31 2.13
N LEU A 311 13.75 -10.21 1.63
CA LEU A 311 13.85 -10.52 0.21
C LEU A 311 12.69 -11.43 -0.22
N ASN A 312 12.23 -12.33 0.65
CA ASN A 312 11.07 -13.20 0.39
C ASN A 312 10.16 -13.29 1.63
N PRO A 313 9.38 -12.24 1.93
CA PRO A 313 8.54 -12.17 3.11
C PRO A 313 7.55 -13.33 3.26
N LEU A 314 7.01 -13.82 2.13
CA LEU A 314 5.99 -14.87 2.12
C LEU A 314 6.58 -16.29 2.17
N GLY A 315 7.90 -16.44 2.03
CA GLY A 315 8.56 -17.76 2.02
C GLY A 315 8.14 -18.65 0.85
N LEU A 316 7.64 -18.09 -0.26
CA LEU A 316 7.20 -18.82 -1.45
C LEU A 316 8.39 -19.14 -2.38
N GLY A 317 8.17 -19.91 -3.45
CA GLY A 317 9.25 -20.36 -4.34
C GLY A 317 10.09 -19.21 -4.91
N ASP A 318 11.41 -19.30 -4.78
CA ASP A 318 12.35 -18.27 -5.25
C ASP A 318 13.72 -18.87 -5.64
N ALA A 319 13.89 -19.14 -6.93
CA ALA A 319 15.10 -19.70 -7.50
C ALA A 319 16.26 -18.70 -7.51
N SER A 320 15.98 -17.39 -7.50
CA SER A 320 17.03 -16.37 -7.56
C SER A 320 17.78 -16.20 -6.24
N MET A 321 17.20 -16.65 -5.13
CA MET A 321 17.88 -16.73 -3.83
C MET A 321 18.92 -17.88 -3.76
N ALA A 322 18.74 -18.95 -4.53
CA ALA A 322 19.68 -20.08 -4.57
C ALA A 322 21.01 -19.73 -5.28
N THR A 323 21.03 -18.66 -6.07
CA THR A 323 22.24 -18.15 -6.75
C THR A 323 23.07 -17.18 -5.91
N VAL A 324 22.66 -16.87 -4.67
CA VAL A 324 23.31 -15.87 -3.79
C VAL A 324 24.09 -16.52 -2.63
N THR A 325 24.02 -17.85 -2.49
CA THR A 325 24.80 -18.66 -1.54
C THR A 325 25.97 -19.34 -2.21
#